data_AF-A0A7V3WL58-F1
#
_entry.id   AF-A0A7V3WL58-F1
#
_cell.length_a   1.000
_cell.length_b   1.000
_cell.length_c   1.000
_cell.angle_alpha   90.00
_cell.angle_beta   90.00
_cell.angle_gamma   90.00
#
_symmetry.space_group_name_H-M   'P 1'
#
loop_
_entity.id
_entity.type
_entity.pdbx_description
1 polymer ?
#
loop_
_entity_poly.entity_id
_entity_poly.type
_entity_poly.pdbx_seq_one_letter_code
_entity_poly.pdbx_strand_id
1 'polypeptide(L)'
;RFLWVGLSGALGWFVYAWLNNITSQVILSTFAGAVAVGIYSESMARILKSPSTIFSVSGIIPLVPGIGAYNTAMHMVEGNVSKAVGSGIEVLGSAGAIALGIMLISAMFRVKKKLSENKREKKQLSSQNSSGGGSDVNSPGAL
;
A
#
# COMPACT_ATOMS: atom_id res chain seq x y z
N ARG A 1 19.61 -5.02 6.93
CA ARG A 1 18.48 -4.06 6.78
C ARG A 1 18.35 -3.55 5.34
N PHE A 2 19.44 -3.16 4.68
CA PHE A 2 19.43 -2.71 3.27
C PHE A 2 19.03 -3.77 2.23
N LEU A 3 19.37 -5.05 2.43
CA LEU A 3 18.98 -6.12 1.50
C LEU A 3 17.47 -6.21 1.28
N TRP A 4 16.67 -6.05 2.34
CA TRP A 4 15.20 -6.05 2.27
C TRP A 4 14.63 -4.85 1.51
N VAL A 5 15.34 -3.71 1.55
CA VAL A 5 14.98 -2.48 0.81
C VAL A 5 15.29 -2.62 -0.68
N GLY A 6 16.40 -3.29 -1.02
CA GLY A 6 16.71 -3.63 -2.41
C GLY A 6 15.74 -4.67 -2.98
N LEU A 7 15.33 -5.64 -2.16
CA LEU A 7 14.39 -6.68 -2.58
C LEU A 7 12.99 -6.11 -2.88
N SER A 8 12.55 -5.04 -2.21
CA SER A 8 11.28 -4.40 -2.55
C SER A 8 11.32 -3.73 -3.93
N GLY A 9 12.43 -3.11 -4.29
CA GLY A 9 12.69 -2.57 -5.64
C GLY A 9 12.67 -3.65 -6.70
N ALA A 10 13.42 -4.74 -6.47
CA ALA A 10 13.46 -5.88 -7.37
C ALA A 10 12.07 -6.53 -7.53
N LEU A 11 11.32 -6.67 -6.45
CA LEU A 11 9.96 -7.24 -6.48
C LEU A 11 9.00 -6.35 -7.26
N GLY A 12 9.02 -5.04 -7.02
CA GLY A 12 8.19 -4.09 -7.75
C GLY A 12 8.45 -4.12 -9.25
N TRP A 13 9.72 -4.08 -9.63
CA TRP A 13 10.13 -4.19 -11.03
C TRP A 13 9.78 -5.55 -11.63
N PHE A 14 9.99 -6.64 -10.90
CA PHE A 14 9.67 -7.99 -11.38
C PHE A 14 8.18 -8.14 -11.69
N VAL A 15 7.31 -7.69 -10.78
CA VAL A 15 5.86 -7.71 -11.00
C VAL A 15 5.47 -6.84 -12.20
N TYR A 16 6.04 -5.64 -12.30
CA TYR A 16 5.83 -4.77 -13.44
C TYR A 16 6.25 -5.43 -14.76
N ALA A 17 7.47 -5.97 -14.84
CA ALA A 17 8.03 -6.56 -16.06
C ALA A 17 7.27 -7.83 -16.48
N TRP A 18 6.84 -8.63 -15.51
CA TRP A 18 6.05 -9.83 -15.75
C TRP A 18 4.66 -9.49 -16.33
N LEU A 19 3.94 -8.55 -15.70
CA LEU A 19 2.62 -8.14 -16.19
C LEU A 19 2.70 -7.39 -17.52
N ASN A 20 3.73 -6.56 -17.71
CA ASN A 20 3.89 -5.83 -18.95
C ASN A 20 4.14 -6.76 -20.13
N ASN A 21 4.85 -7.88 -19.93
CA ASN A 21 5.01 -8.91 -20.95
C ASN A 21 3.70 -9.58 -21.37
N ILE A 22 2.75 -9.75 -20.44
CA ILE A 22 1.49 -10.45 -20.70
C ILE A 22 0.44 -9.51 -21.28
N THR A 23 0.27 -8.34 -20.68
CA THR A 23 -0.84 -7.43 -20.98
C THR A 23 -0.45 -6.36 -22.00
N SER A 24 0.84 -6.06 -22.17
CA SER A 24 1.35 -4.93 -22.98
C SER A 24 0.74 -3.57 -22.58
N GLN A 25 0.22 -3.46 -21.35
CA GLN A 25 -0.41 -2.25 -20.82
C GLN A 25 0.43 -1.71 -19.66
N VAL A 26 1.14 -0.61 -19.93
CA VAL A 26 2.09 -0.01 -18.98
C VAL A 26 1.37 0.45 -17.71
N ILE A 27 0.25 1.16 -17.84
CA ILE A 27 -0.49 1.72 -16.69
C ILE A 27 -0.97 0.62 -15.73
N LEU A 28 -1.55 -0.46 -16.26
CA LEU A 28 -2.03 -1.58 -15.44
C LEU A 28 -0.88 -2.34 -14.78
N SER A 29 0.22 -2.53 -15.50
CA SER A 29 1.42 -3.19 -14.98
C SER A 29 2.05 -2.37 -13.85
N THR A 30 2.10 -1.04 -14.01
CA THR A 30 2.57 -0.11 -12.99
C THR A 30 1.66 -0.11 -11.76
N PHE A 31 0.34 -0.13 -11.95
CA PHE A 31 -0.63 -0.26 -10.84
C PHE A 31 -0.37 -1.53 -10.02
N ALA A 32 -0.25 -2.67 -10.69
CA ALA A 32 -0.03 -3.95 -10.03
C ALA A 32 1.32 -4.02 -9.31
N GLY A 33 2.38 -3.47 -9.92
CA GLY A 33 3.68 -3.34 -9.27
C GLY A 33 3.62 -2.45 -8.03
N ALA A 34 2.92 -1.32 -8.09
CA ALA A 34 2.74 -0.43 -6.94
C ALA A 34 1.95 -1.10 -5.80
N VAL A 35 0.93 -1.87 -6.13
CA VAL A 35 0.18 -2.70 -5.17
C VAL A 35 1.08 -3.74 -4.51
N ALA A 36 1.90 -4.45 -5.29
CA ALA A 36 2.84 -5.45 -4.76
C ALA A 36 3.87 -4.80 -3.81
N VAL A 37 4.45 -3.66 -4.20
CA VAL A 37 5.37 -2.87 -3.37
C VAL A 37 4.67 -2.42 -2.09
N GLY A 38 3.44 -1.93 -2.17
CA GLY A 38 2.66 -1.50 -1.01
C GLY A 38 2.43 -2.65 -0.01
N ILE A 39 2.02 -3.82 -0.51
CA ILE A 39 1.76 -5.01 0.34
C ILE A 39 3.06 -5.45 1.03
N TYR A 40 4.15 -5.52 0.26
CA TYR A 40 5.46 -5.88 0.79
C TYR A 40 5.94 -4.88 1.85
N SER A 41 5.80 -3.58 1.58
CA SER A 41 6.23 -2.50 2.46
C SER A 41 5.50 -2.52 3.80
N GLU A 42 4.17 -2.64 3.79
CA GLU A 42 3.35 -2.70 5.01
C GLU A 42 3.58 -3.99 5.81
N SER A 43 3.86 -5.10 5.13
CA SER A 43 4.16 -6.38 5.78
C SER A 43 5.52 -6.35 6.46
N MET A 44 6.56 -5.90 5.75
CA MET A 44 7.92 -5.83 6.28
C MET A 44 8.11 -4.73 7.32
N ALA A 45 7.35 -3.63 7.25
CA ALA A 45 7.34 -2.61 8.29
C ALA A 45 7.00 -3.17 9.68
N ARG A 46 6.08 -4.16 9.74
CA ARG A 46 5.69 -4.83 10.97
C ARG A 46 6.76 -5.77 11.50
N ILE A 47 7.45 -6.47 10.60
CA ILE A 47 8.51 -7.43 10.95
C ILE A 47 9.78 -6.70 11.41
N LEU A 48 10.20 -5.67 10.68
CA LEU A 48 11.44 -4.93 10.94
C LEU A 48 11.27 -3.70 11.84
N LYS A 49 10.07 -3.44 12.39
CA LYS A 49 9.73 -2.25 13.21
C LYS A 49 10.28 -0.95 12.61
N SER A 50 10.15 -0.83 11.29
CA SER A 50 10.71 0.27 10.50
C SER A 50 9.60 1.00 9.75
N PRO A 51 9.75 2.30 9.46
CA PRO A 51 8.76 3.03 8.66
C PRO A 51 8.51 2.35 7.30
N SER A 52 7.24 2.09 6.95
CA SER A 52 6.87 1.46 5.67
C SER A 52 7.33 2.27 4.45
N THR A 53 7.45 3.58 4.62
CA THR A 53 7.95 4.53 3.62
C THR A 53 9.34 4.17 3.08
N ILE A 54 10.23 3.59 3.89
CA ILE A 54 11.59 3.23 3.42
C ILE A 54 11.51 2.14 2.33
N PHE A 55 10.62 1.16 2.49
CA PHE A 55 10.43 0.07 1.53
C PHE A 55 9.61 0.50 0.32
N SER A 56 8.64 1.40 0.53
CA SER A 56 7.81 1.92 -0.57
C SER A 56 8.61 2.83 -1.48
N VAL A 57 9.40 3.76 -0.94
CA VAL A 57 10.21 4.68 -1.75
C VAL A 57 11.21 3.91 -2.64
N SER A 58 11.93 2.92 -2.10
CA SER A 58 12.84 2.11 -2.92
C SER A 58 12.12 1.26 -3.96
N GLY A 59 10.91 0.80 -3.64
CA GLY A 59 10.05 0.04 -4.55
C GLY A 59 9.48 0.86 -5.70
N ILE A 60 9.19 2.14 -5.47
CA ILE A 60 8.51 3.01 -6.44
C ILE A 60 9.47 3.59 -7.48
N ILE A 61 10.71 3.90 -7.11
CA ILE A 61 11.71 4.48 -8.03
C ILE A 61 11.77 3.79 -9.40
N PRO A 62 11.87 2.45 -9.50
CA PRO A 62 11.93 1.78 -10.81
C PRO A 62 10.61 1.79 -11.59
N LEU A 63 9.47 2.07 -10.95
CA LEU A 63 8.15 2.12 -11.59
C LEU A 63 7.81 3.50 -12.17
N VAL A 64 8.52 4.55 -11.76
CA VAL A 64 8.22 5.91 -12.23
C VAL A 64 8.60 6.03 -13.71
N PRO A 65 7.68 6.47 -14.59
CA PRO A 65 7.93 6.58 -16.04
C PRO A 65 8.78 7.83 -16.37
N GLY A 66 10.02 7.87 -15.89
CA GLY A 66 10.93 9.02 -16.08
C GLY A 66 11.29 9.26 -17.55
N ILE A 67 11.62 8.20 -18.29
CA ILE A 67 11.91 8.29 -19.73
C ILE A 67 10.66 8.74 -20.52
N GLY A 68 9.47 8.24 -20.14
CA GLY A 68 8.22 8.68 -20.75
C GLY A 68 7.97 10.18 -20.54
N ALA A 69 8.28 10.70 -19.34
CA ALA A 69 8.14 12.12 -19.02
C ALA A 69 9.10 12.98 -19.85
N TYR A 70 10.37 12.54 -19.96
CA TYR A 70 11.35 13.19 -20.82
C TYR A 70 10.90 13.21 -22.29
N ASN A 71 10.48 12.07 -22.82
CA ASN A 71 9.99 11.95 -24.20
C ASN A 71 8.77 12.84 -24.45
N THR A 72 7.88 12.96 -23.47
CA THR A 72 6.71 13.85 -23.54
C THR A 72 7.15 15.30 -23.72
N ALA A 73 8.07 15.78 -22.88
CA ALA A 73 8.59 17.14 -22.97
C ALA A 73 9.33 17.37 -24.30
N MET A 74 10.11 16.38 -24.75
CA MET A 74 10.81 16.45 -26.04
C MET A 74 9.83 16.58 -27.21
N HIS A 75 8.81 15.73 -27.28
CA HIS A 75 7.79 15.79 -28.34
C HIS A 75 7.02 17.12 -28.33
N MET A 76 6.80 17.74 -27.16
CA MET A 76 6.19 19.07 -27.08
C MET A 76 7.08 20.15 -27.71
N VAL A 77 8.38 20.12 -27.41
CA VAL A 77 9.36 21.09 -27.96
C VAL A 77 9.53 20.91 -29.47
N GLU A 78 9.49 19.67 -29.96
CA GLU A 78 9.56 19.34 -31.39
C GLU A 78 8.26 19.66 -32.16
N GLY A 79 7.21 20.14 -31.49
CA GLY A 79 5.92 20.44 -32.10
C GLY A 79 5.07 19.20 -32.44
N ASN A 80 5.51 18.00 -32.04
CA ASN A 80 4.77 16.75 -32.25
C ASN A 80 3.72 16.53 -31.15
N VAL A 81 2.67 17.35 -31.17
CA VAL A 81 1.61 17.35 -30.15
C VAL A 81 0.92 15.99 -30.03
N SER A 82 0.72 15.26 -31.14
CA SER A 82 0.07 13.94 -31.13
C SER A 82 0.85 12.93 -30.28
N LYS A 83 2.17 12.81 -30.49
CA LYS A 83 3.02 11.94 -29.67
C LYS A 83 3.19 12.45 -28.24
N ALA A 84 3.27 13.78 -28.06
CA ALA A 84 3.36 14.39 -26.74
C ALA A 84 2.13 14.03 -25.87
N VAL A 85 0.92 14.11 -26.43
CA VAL A 85 -0.30 13.75 -25.71
C VAL A 85 -0.33 12.26 -25.39
N GLY A 86 0.02 11.40 -26.34
CA GLY A 86 0.08 9.95 -26.10
C GLY A 86 1.02 9.57 -24.96
N SER A 87 2.29 10.00 -25.03
CA SER A 87 3.27 9.75 -23.97
C SER A 87 2.90 10.45 -22.65
N GLY A 88 2.31 11.65 -22.70
CA GLY A 88 1.89 12.39 -21.52
C GLY A 88 0.77 11.70 -20.76
N ILE A 89 -0.23 11.14 -21.46
CA ILE A 89 -1.31 10.35 -20.85
C ILE A 89 -0.74 9.09 -20.20
N GLU A 90 0.21 8.41 -20.83
CA GLU A 90 0.85 7.22 -20.27
C GLU A 90 1.62 7.53 -18.98
N VAL A 91 2.36 8.64 -18.97
CA VAL A 91 3.11 9.12 -17.80
C VAL A 91 2.18 9.49 -16.65
N LEU A 92 1.16 10.32 -16.93
CA LEU A 92 0.18 10.76 -15.94
C LEU A 92 -0.65 9.58 -15.42
N GLY A 93 -1.08 8.70 -16.32
CA GLY A 93 -1.83 7.49 -15.98
C GLY A 93 -1.01 6.55 -15.10
N SER A 94 0.27 6.36 -15.41
CA SER A 94 1.18 5.55 -14.60
C SER A 94 1.46 6.20 -13.23
N ALA A 95 1.70 7.51 -13.17
CA ALA A 95 1.87 8.22 -11.90
C ALA A 95 0.61 8.14 -11.01
N GLY A 96 -0.58 8.31 -11.62
CA GLY A 96 -1.86 8.13 -10.95
C GLY A 96 -2.06 6.69 -10.46
N ALA A 97 -1.73 5.70 -11.29
CA ALA A 97 -1.76 4.29 -10.93
C ALA A 97 -0.87 3.96 -9.72
N ILE A 98 0.35 4.50 -9.66
CA ILE A 98 1.24 4.34 -8.50
C ILE A 98 0.58 4.91 -7.24
N ALA A 99 0.10 6.16 -7.30
CA ALA A 99 -0.53 6.83 -6.17
C ALA A 99 -1.74 6.06 -5.65
N LEU A 100 -2.63 5.63 -6.55
CA LEU A 100 -3.82 4.85 -6.22
C LEU A 100 -3.47 3.49 -5.64
N GLY A 101 -2.50 2.78 -6.21
CA GLY A 101 -2.07 1.46 -5.75
C GLY A 101 -1.54 1.50 -4.31
N ILE A 102 -0.68 2.46 -4.00
CA ILE A 102 -0.15 2.62 -2.64
C ILE A 102 -1.25 3.05 -1.66
N MET A 103 -2.05 4.05 -2.05
CA MET A 103 -3.14 4.55 -1.21
C MET A 103 -4.13 3.44 -0.86
N LEU A 104 -4.49 2.59 -1.82
CA LEU A 104 -5.36 1.43 -1.62
C LEU A 104 -4.79 0.51 -0.54
N ILE A 105 -3.52 0.14 -0.65
CA ILE A 105 -2.90 -0.78 0.30
C ILE A 105 -2.75 -0.14 1.69
N SER A 106 -2.28 1.10 1.77
CA SER A 106 -2.21 1.82 3.05
C SER A 106 -3.59 1.92 3.72
N ALA A 107 -4.67 2.15 2.96
CA ALA A 107 -6.03 2.16 3.48
C ALA A 107 -6.44 0.78 4.02
N MET A 108 -6.21 -0.30 3.27
CA MET A 108 -6.52 -1.67 3.71
C MET A 108 -5.80 -2.04 5.01
N PHE A 109 -4.51 -1.70 5.14
CA PHE A 109 -3.74 -2.00 6.34
C PHE A 109 -4.15 -1.14 7.55
N ARG A 110 -4.52 0.12 7.34
CA ARG A 110 -5.08 0.99 8.39
C ARG A 110 -6.42 0.45 8.91
N VAL A 111 -7.33 0.05 8.03
CA VAL A 111 -8.63 -0.52 8.40
C VAL A 111 -8.44 -1.81 9.20
N LYS A 112 -7.56 -2.72 8.74
CA LYS A 112 -7.24 -3.96 9.47
C LYS A 112 -6.71 -3.70 10.88
N LYS A 113 -5.86 -2.67 11.05
CA LYS A 113 -5.33 -2.29 12.38
C LYS A 113 -6.46 -1.81 13.29
N LYS A 114 -7.29 -0.86 12.81
CA LYS A 114 -8.40 -0.28 13.58
C LYS A 114 -9.43 -1.33 14.01
N LEU A 115 -9.74 -2.30 13.14
CA LEU A 115 -10.64 -3.43 13.48
C LEU A 115 -10.05 -4.36 14.55
N SER A 116 -8.74 -4.56 14.57
CA SER A 116 -8.09 -5.43 15.57
C SER A 116 -8.07 -4.80 16.97
N GLU A 117 -7.99 -3.47 17.05
CA GLU A 117 -8.01 -2.71 18.30
C GLU A 117 -9.43 -2.70 18.92
N ASN A 118 -10.47 -2.44 18.12
CA ASN A 118 -11.87 -2.50 18.57
C ASN A 118 -12.29 -3.89 19.09
N LYS A 119 -11.73 -4.98 18.56
CA LYS A 119 -11.98 -6.35 19.06
C LYS A 119 -11.33 -6.59 20.43
N ARG A 120 -10.20 -5.96 20.73
CA ARG A 120 -9.50 -6.10 22.01
C ARG A 120 -10.22 -5.34 23.13
N GLU A 121 -10.73 -4.14 22.85
CA GLU A 121 -11.54 -3.37 23.81
C GLU A 121 -12.82 -4.13 24.19
N LYS A 122 -13.58 -4.65 23.21
CA LYS A 122 -14.81 -5.40 23.50
C LYS A 122 -14.57 -6.66 24.34
N LYS A 123 -13.43 -7.33 24.14
CA LYS A 123 -13.08 -8.54 24.92
C LYS A 123 -12.73 -8.21 26.37
N GLN A 124 -12.08 -7.08 26.63
CA GLN A 124 -11.75 -6.61 27.99
C GLN A 124 -13.00 -6.15 28.75
N LEU A 125 -13.91 -5.43 28.09
CA LEU A 125 -15.21 -5.05 28.63
C LEU A 125 -16.07 -6.28 29.00
N SER A 126 -16.05 -7.33 28.18
CA SER A 126 -16.78 -8.58 28.51
C SER A 126 -16.17 -9.36 29.67
N SER A 127 -14.83 -9.37 29.84
CA SER A 127 -14.21 -10.09 30.97
C SER A 127 -14.36 -9.37 32.31
N GLN A 128 -14.43 -8.03 32.29
CA GLN A 128 -14.63 -7.22 33.51
C GLN A 128 -16.09 -7.32 34.00
N ASN A 129 -17.06 -7.37 33.09
CA ASN A 129 -18.48 -7.47 33.46
C ASN A 129 -18.87 -8.87 33.99
N SER A 130 -18.12 -9.93 33.66
CA SER A 130 -18.34 -11.29 34.20
C SER A 130 -17.71 -11.53 35.57
N SER A 131 -16.75 -10.72 36.01
CA SER A 131 -16.11 -10.86 37.34
C SER A 131 -16.73 -9.94 38.41
N GLY A 132 -17.60 -8.99 38.03
CA GLY A 132 -18.22 -8.02 38.94
C GLY A 132 -19.69 -8.27 39.30
N GLY A 133 -20.31 -9.35 38.82
CA GLY A 133 -21.77 -9.57 38.92
C GLY A 133 -22.23 -10.60 39.95
N GLY A 134 -21.38 -11.02 40.90
CA GLY A 134 -21.63 -12.23 41.71
C GLY A 134 -21.72 -12.04 43.23
N SER A 135 -21.78 -10.82 43.78
CA SER A 135 -21.70 -10.66 45.24
C SER A 135 -22.52 -9.51 45.80
N ASP A 136 -23.79 -9.35 45.37
CA ASP A 136 -24.79 -8.61 46.13
C ASP A 136 -26.19 -9.12 45.79
N VAL A 137 -27.06 -9.21 46.81
CA VAL A 137 -28.45 -9.70 46.80
C VAL A 137 -28.65 -11.22 46.98
N ASN A 138 -28.08 -11.76 48.07
CA ASN A 138 -28.83 -12.72 48.89
C ASN A 138 -28.36 -12.64 50.34
N SER A 139 -28.91 -11.71 51.13
CA SER A 139 -28.92 -11.83 52.58
C SER A 139 -30.34 -12.26 52.98
N PRO A 140 -30.55 -13.54 53.34
CA PRO A 140 -31.80 -13.99 53.93
C PRO A 140 -31.98 -13.33 55.30
N GLY A 141 -33.24 -13.12 55.67
CA GLY A 141 -33.66 -12.37 56.85
C GLY A 141 -32.84 -12.66 58.11
N ALA A 142 -32.45 -11.59 58.78
CA ALA A 142 -32.10 -11.60 60.19
C ALA A 142 -33.20 -10.82 60.91
N LEU A 143 -34.00 -11.60 61.64
CA LEU A 143 -34.87 -11.34 62.79
C LEU A 143 -35.09 -9.88 63.22
#